data_AF-A0A3D1S523-F1
#
_entry.id   AF-A0A3D1S523-F1
#
_cell.length_a   1.000
_cell.length_b   1.000
_cell.length_c   1.000
_cell.angle_alpha   90.00
_cell.angle_beta   90.00
_cell.angle_gamma   90.00
#
_symmetry.space_group_name_H-M   'P 1'
#
loop_
_entity.id
_entity.type
_entity.pdbx_description
1 polymer ?
#
loop_
_entity_poly.entity_id
_entity_poly.type
_entity_poly.pdbx_seq_one_letter_code
_entity_poly.pdbx_strand_id
1 'polypeptide(L)'
;MASKKNEDAVGVFCWKDEEILLAVADGVGGMPGGEAAARRVIEVLAQSPVEPQDDPVGSLLTQVNQSMLADDSTGATTISALRIGGHQLTSHHAGDSASLVIGKRGKIKLQTSCHSPVGIALASGQLTERQALFHSKRHLLSNMVGDAGLWVEQSASIALSASDTVVVASDGLW
;
A
#
# COMPACT_ATOMS: atom_id res chain seq x y z
N MET A 1 -19.29 15.97 -19.05
CA MET A 1 -19.04 15.03 -17.94
C MET A 1 -17.78 15.50 -17.24
N ALA A 2 -17.84 15.82 -15.95
CA ALA A 2 -16.63 16.16 -15.20
C ALA A 2 -15.72 14.93 -15.22
N SER A 3 -14.46 15.11 -15.65
CA SER A 3 -13.45 14.07 -15.48
C SER A 3 -13.41 13.72 -14.00
N LYS A 4 -13.65 12.45 -13.65
CA LYS A 4 -13.42 11.97 -12.28
C LYS A 4 -11.97 12.33 -11.95
N LYS A 5 -11.76 13.07 -10.85
CA LYS A 5 -10.41 13.50 -10.46
C LYS A 5 -9.61 12.25 -10.08
N ASN A 6 -8.34 12.20 -10.45
CA ASN A 6 -7.47 11.11 -10.03
C ASN A 6 -7.13 11.30 -8.55
N GLU A 7 -7.42 10.29 -7.73
CA GLU A 7 -7.12 10.30 -6.28
C GLU A 7 -5.93 9.39 -5.93
N ASP A 8 -5.33 8.74 -6.93
CA ASP A 8 -4.13 7.93 -6.79
C ASP A 8 -2.86 8.81 -6.74
N ALA A 9 -1.90 8.40 -5.93
CA ALA A 9 -0.55 8.95 -5.89
C ALA A 9 0.49 7.82 -5.94
N VAL A 10 1.61 8.06 -6.64
CA VAL A 10 2.69 7.09 -6.81
C VAL A 10 4.05 7.74 -6.55
N GLY A 11 4.98 7.00 -5.97
CA GLY A 11 6.33 7.45 -5.67
C GLY A 11 7.38 6.37 -5.93
N VAL A 12 8.53 6.81 -6.44
CA VAL A 12 9.76 6.02 -6.54
C VAL A 12 10.88 6.88 -5.95
N PHE A 13 11.45 6.44 -4.84
CA PHE A 13 12.38 7.22 -4.06
C PHE A 13 13.68 6.46 -3.84
N CYS A 14 14.80 7.17 -3.92
CA CYS A 14 16.10 6.66 -3.47
C CYS A 14 16.33 7.16 -2.04
N TRP A 15 16.39 6.24 -1.09
CA TRP A 15 16.78 6.48 0.28
C TRP A 15 18.30 6.36 0.45
N LYS A 16 18.80 6.52 1.69
CA LYS A 16 20.21 6.29 2.01
C LYS A 16 20.65 4.87 1.62
N ASP A 17 21.95 4.69 1.43
CA ASP A 17 22.58 3.39 1.12
C ASP A 17 22.04 2.70 -0.15
N GLU A 18 21.61 3.51 -1.13
CA GLU A 18 21.03 3.05 -2.41
C GLU A 18 19.75 2.22 -2.24
N GLU A 19 19.06 2.33 -1.09
CA GLU A 19 17.74 1.74 -0.91
C GLU A 19 16.71 2.41 -1.83
N ILE A 20 15.82 1.62 -2.42
CA ILE A 20 14.70 2.11 -3.24
C ILE A 20 13.40 1.89 -2.48
N LEU A 21 12.56 2.91 -2.41
CA LEU A 21 11.18 2.80 -1.96
C LEU A 21 10.24 3.02 -3.15
N LEU A 22 9.41 2.02 -3.44
CA LEU A 22 8.28 2.13 -4.35
C LEU A 22 7.02 2.28 -3.52
N ALA A 23 6.09 3.15 -3.90
CA ALA A 23 4.83 3.30 -3.18
C ALA A 23 3.68 3.70 -4.11
N VAL A 24 2.51 3.15 -3.87
CA VAL A 24 1.22 3.58 -4.44
C VAL A 24 0.24 3.79 -3.30
N ALA A 25 -0.46 4.92 -3.34
CA ALA A 25 -1.55 5.25 -2.44
C ALA A 25 -2.81 5.55 -3.29
N ASP A 26 -3.95 5.00 -2.90
CA ASP A 26 -5.24 5.23 -3.55
C ASP A 26 -6.19 5.91 -2.55
N GLY A 27 -6.57 7.15 -2.85
CA GLY A 27 -7.47 7.94 -2.03
C GLY A 27 -8.85 7.28 -1.92
N VAL A 28 -9.31 7.04 -0.70
CA VAL A 28 -10.59 6.37 -0.46
C VAL A 28 -11.74 7.28 -0.88
N GLY A 29 -12.40 6.90 -1.98
CA GLY A 29 -13.56 7.60 -2.50
C GLY A 29 -14.77 7.56 -1.55
N GLY A 30 -15.65 8.55 -1.65
CA GLY A 30 -16.85 8.67 -0.81
C GLY A 30 -16.66 9.56 0.42
N MET A 31 -15.43 10.00 0.70
CA MET A 31 -15.11 11.07 1.65
C MET A 31 -14.34 12.19 0.92
N PRO A 32 -14.57 13.48 1.24
CA PRO A 32 -13.72 14.55 0.72
C PRO A 32 -12.26 14.35 1.15
N GLY A 33 -11.31 14.66 0.26
CA GLY A 33 -9.89 14.74 0.61
C GLY A 33 -9.06 13.47 0.36
N GLY A 34 -9.57 12.47 -0.37
CA GLY A 34 -8.82 11.26 -0.74
C GLY A 34 -7.52 11.55 -1.50
N GLU A 35 -7.57 12.39 -2.54
CA GLU A 35 -6.37 12.85 -3.26
C GLU A 35 -5.34 13.53 -2.33
N ALA A 36 -5.81 14.37 -1.41
CA ALA A 36 -4.93 15.07 -0.47
C ALA A 36 -4.26 14.09 0.50
N ALA A 37 -5.00 13.06 0.96
CA ALA A 37 -4.50 11.98 1.78
C ALA A 37 -3.44 11.16 1.06
N ALA A 38 -3.73 10.66 -0.15
CA ALA A 38 -2.80 9.89 -0.97
C ALA A 38 -1.50 10.65 -1.24
N ARG A 39 -1.62 11.93 -1.64
CA ARG A 39 -0.45 12.79 -1.87
C ARG A 39 0.38 12.98 -0.60
N ARG A 40 -0.26 13.24 0.55
CA ARG A 40 0.44 13.47 1.82
C ARG A 40 1.23 12.24 2.26
N VAL A 41 0.68 11.04 2.10
CA VAL A 41 1.39 9.78 2.39
C VAL A 41 2.64 9.64 1.52
N ILE A 42 2.51 9.83 0.20
CA ILE A 42 3.63 9.74 -0.73
C ILE A 42 4.70 10.81 -0.43
N GLU A 43 4.30 12.03 -0.07
CA GLU A 43 5.23 13.11 0.31
C GLU A 43 6.01 12.83 1.59
N VAL A 44 5.40 12.18 2.58
CA VAL A 44 6.09 11.75 3.79
C VAL A 44 7.06 10.60 3.49
N LEU A 45 6.64 9.62 2.68
CA LEU A 45 7.50 8.51 2.27
C LEU A 45 8.69 8.93 1.39
N ALA A 46 8.58 10.07 0.70
CA ALA A 46 9.70 10.67 -0.03
C ALA A 46 10.86 11.08 0.89
N GLN A 47 10.59 11.27 2.19
CA GLN A 47 11.58 11.68 3.16
C GLN A 47 12.29 10.45 3.72
N SER A 48 13.55 10.23 3.32
CA SER A 48 14.39 9.22 3.95
C SER A 48 14.51 9.53 5.45
N PRO A 49 14.38 8.52 6.34
CA PRO A 49 14.54 8.73 7.77
C PRO A 49 15.93 9.28 8.10
N VAL A 50 15.98 10.21 9.05
CA VAL A 50 17.24 10.85 9.49
C VAL A 50 18.08 9.86 10.30
N GLU A 51 17.43 9.13 11.21
CA GLU A 51 18.05 8.16 12.12
C GLU A 51 17.73 6.70 11.70
N PRO A 52 18.63 5.74 11.99
CA PRO A 52 18.35 4.31 11.79
C PRO A 52 17.13 3.86 12.61
N GLN A 53 16.23 3.12 11.98
CA GLN A 53 15.05 2.52 12.59
C GLN A 53 14.87 1.10 12.07
N ASP A 54 14.29 0.21 12.89
CA ASP A 54 14.03 -1.18 12.48
C ASP A 54 12.96 -1.24 11.37
N ASP A 55 11.90 -0.43 11.49
CA ASP A 55 10.85 -0.27 10.48
C ASP A 55 10.62 1.21 10.13
N PRO A 56 11.46 1.81 9.29
CA PRO A 56 11.33 3.22 8.93
C PRO A 56 10.06 3.54 8.15
N VAL A 57 9.57 2.61 7.32
CA VAL A 57 8.35 2.82 6.53
C VAL A 57 7.13 2.81 7.45
N GLY A 58 7.01 1.82 8.33
CA GLY A 58 5.91 1.76 9.31
C GLY A 58 5.89 2.96 10.26
N SER A 59 7.04 3.45 10.69
CA SER A 59 7.16 4.67 11.50
C SER A 59 6.65 5.90 10.76
N LEU A 60 7.06 6.10 9.50
CA LEU A 60 6.60 7.23 8.67
C LEU A 60 5.09 7.15 8.42
N LEU A 61 4.55 5.96 8.14
CA LEU A 61 3.12 5.73 7.96
C LEU A 61 2.31 6.01 9.24
N THR A 62 2.84 5.62 10.40
CA THR A 62 2.23 5.92 11.69
C THR A 62 2.22 7.43 11.96
N GLN A 63 3.33 8.11 11.67
CA GLN A 63 3.46 9.56 11.84
C GLN A 63 2.50 10.34 10.93
N VAL A 64 2.42 10.00 9.64
CA VAL A 64 1.50 10.68 8.72
C VAL A 64 0.05 10.40 9.10
N ASN A 65 -0.28 9.18 9.56
CA ASN A 65 -1.62 8.85 10.06
C ASN A 65 -2.02 9.75 11.23
N GLN A 66 -1.15 9.90 12.23
CA GLN A 66 -1.40 10.79 13.38
C GLN A 66 -1.59 12.24 12.94
N SER A 67 -0.80 12.70 11.97
CA SER A 67 -0.92 14.05 11.42
C SER A 67 -2.22 14.26 10.64
N MET A 68 -2.75 13.23 9.97
CA MET A 68 -4.02 13.28 9.26
C MET A 68 -5.21 13.23 10.21
N LEU A 69 -5.14 12.43 11.27
CA LEU A 69 -6.18 12.36 12.31
C LEU A 69 -6.36 13.67 13.09
N ALA A 70 -5.32 14.51 13.12
CA ALA A 70 -5.37 15.84 13.72
C ALA A 70 -5.87 16.94 12.75
N ASP A 71 -6.10 16.60 11.47
CA ASP A 71 -6.44 17.51 10.39
C ASP A 71 -7.75 17.07 9.72
N ASP A 72 -8.86 17.68 10.14
CA ASP A 72 -10.22 17.38 9.65
C ASP A 72 -10.41 17.63 8.13
N SER A 73 -9.42 18.22 7.45
CA SER A 73 -9.46 18.47 6.01
C SER A 73 -8.86 17.33 5.17
N THR A 74 -8.15 16.38 5.80
CA THR A 74 -7.60 15.21 5.12
C THR A 74 -8.57 14.05 5.12
N GLY A 75 -8.74 13.42 3.95
CA GLY A 75 -9.50 12.17 3.82
C GLY A 75 -8.67 10.95 4.25
N ALA A 76 -9.04 9.78 3.74
CA ALA A 76 -8.30 8.54 3.94
C ALA A 76 -7.70 8.03 2.63
N THR A 77 -6.70 7.17 2.72
CA THR A 77 -6.04 6.55 1.57
C THR A 77 -5.56 5.14 1.90
N THR A 78 -5.50 4.27 0.90
CA THR A 78 -4.74 3.03 1.00
C THR A 78 -3.25 3.31 0.82
N ILE A 79 -2.41 2.32 1.11
CA ILE A 79 -0.98 2.34 0.80
C ILE A 79 -0.50 0.93 0.50
N SER A 80 0.33 0.80 -0.54
CA SER A 80 1.21 -0.34 -0.76
C SER A 80 2.60 0.19 -1.06
N ALA A 81 3.58 -0.16 -0.23
CA ALA A 81 4.96 0.30 -0.33
C ALA A 81 5.94 -0.87 -0.28
N LEU A 82 7.02 -0.79 -1.04
CA LEU A 82 8.06 -1.80 -1.15
C LEU A 82 9.42 -1.15 -0.97
N ARG A 83 10.10 -1.51 0.12
CA ARG A 83 11.48 -1.11 0.37
C ARG A 83 12.41 -2.19 -0.16
N ILE A 84 13.39 -1.79 -0.97
CA ILE A 84 14.34 -2.67 -1.64
C ILE A 84 15.76 -2.19 -1.30
N GLY A 85 16.57 -3.06 -0.70
CA GLY A 85 17.95 -2.75 -0.31
C GLY A 85 18.76 -4.03 -0.14
N GLY A 86 20.02 -4.04 -0.57
CA GLY A 86 20.91 -5.20 -0.39
C GLY A 86 20.35 -6.53 -0.91
N HIS A 87 19.68 -6.52 -2.08
CA HIS A 87 18.97 -7.68 -2.66
C HIS A 87 17.87 -8.26 -1.77
N GLN A 88 17.32 -7.47 -0.86
CA GLN A 88 16.17 -7.83 -0.04
C GLN A 88 15.01 -6.88 -0.31
N LEU A 89 13.80 -7.37 -0.10
CA LEU A 89 12.57 -6.60 -0.23
C LEU A 89 11.69 -6.84 1.00
N THR A 90 11.08 -5.78 1.52
CA THR A 90 9.99 -5.82 2.49
C THR A 90 8.80 -5.01 1.97
N SER A 91 7.58 -5.51 2.14
CA SER A 91 6.37 -4.76 1.82
C SER A 91 5.68 -4.21 3.06
N HIS A 92 5.04 -3.06 2.91
CA HIS A 92 4.19 -2.41 3.89
C HIS A 92 2.88 -2.04 3.22
N HIS A 93 1.75 -2.47 3.77
CA HIS A 93 0.47 -2.12 3.17
C HIS A 93 -0.65 -1.94 4.19
N ALA A 94 -1.62 -1.11 3.80
CA ALA A 94 -2.90 -0.93 4.45
C ALA A 94 -3.96 -0.64 3.37
N GLY A 95 -5.00 -1.48 3.30
CA GLY A 95 -6.08 -1.35 2.32
C GLY A 95 -6.02 -2.45 1.24
N ASP A 96 -6.46 -2.12 0.03
CA ASP A 96 -6.56 -3.05 -1.09
C ASP A 96 -5.61 -2.76 -2.27
N SER A 97 -4.84 -1.66 -2.22
CA SER A 97 -3.61 -1.52 -3.00
C SER A 97 -2.67 -2.69 -2.74
N ALA A 98 -2.10 -3.27 -3.79
CA ALA A 98 -1.44 -4.56 -3.72
C ALA A 98 0.02 -4.53 -4.21
N SER A 99 0.81 -5.42 -3.61
CA SER A 99 2.17 -5.73 -4.01
C SER A 99 2.29 -7.21 -4.40
N LEU A 100 2.95 -7.46 -5.53
CA LEU A 100 3.19 -8.80 -6.08
C LEU A 100 4.64 -8.92 -6.54
N VAL A 101 5.32 -9.98 -6.10
CA VAL A 101 6.68 -10.31 -6.55
C VAL A 101 6.68 -11.68 -7.21
N ILE A 102 7.06 -11.72 -8.48
CA ILE A 102 7.06 -12.92 -9.31
C ILE A 102 8.50 -13.28 -9.66
N GLY A 103 8.92 -14.47 -9.27
CA GLY A 103 10.21 -15.03 -9.65
C GLY A 103 10.18 -15.80 -10.96
N LYS A 104 11.33 -16.38 -11.32
CA LYS A 104 11.46 -17.23 -12.52
C LYS A 104 10.37 -18.29 -12.59
N ARG A 105 9.88 -18.54 -13.81
CA ARG A 105 8.83 -19.54 -14.12
C ARG A 105 7.48 -19.26 -13.43
N GLY A 106 7.20 -18.00 -13.07
CA GLY A 106 5.90 -17.60 -12.52
C GLY A 106 5.73 -17.91 -11.03
N LYS A 107 6.81 -18.20 -10.29
CA LYS A 107 6.71 -18.47 -8.85
C LYS A 107 6.37 -17.18 -8.11
N ILE A 108 5.20 -17.12 -7.48
CA ILE A 108 4.83 -16.01 -6.59
C ILE A 108 5.69 -16.10 -5.31
N LYS A 109 6.43 -15.03 -5.03
CA LYS A 109 7.30 -14.90 -3.85
C LYS A 109 6.66 -14.05 -2.76
N LEU A 110 5.83 -13.09 -3.16
CA LEU A 110 5.03 -12.24 -2.30
C LEU A 110 3.76 -11.87 -3.04
N GLN A 111 2.63 -11.93 -2.36
CA GLN A 111 1.35 -11.39 -2.79
C GLN A 111 0.64 -10.90 -1.54
N THR A 112 0.38 -9.60 -1.45
CA THR A 112 -0.35 -9.02 -0.31
C THR A 112 -1.83 -9.41 -0.37
N SER A 113 -2.47 -9.51 0.78
CA SER A 113 -3.91 -9.79 0.87
C SER A 113 -4.67 -8.48 1.06
N CYS A 114 -5.76 -8.25 0.33
CA CYS A 114 -6.56 -7.04 0.54
C CYS A 114 -7.12 -7.01 1.97
N HIS A 115 -6.98 -5.86 2.63
CA HIS A 115 -7.63 -5.57 3.91
C HIS A 115 -9.08 -5.16 3.69
N SER A 116 -9.89 -6.11 3.25
CA SER A 116 -11.32 -5.96 3.05
C SER A 116 -12.07 -7.20 3.52
N PRO A 117 -13.39 -7.13 3.79
CA PRO A 117 -14.17 -8.32 4.13
C PRO A 117 -14.11 -9.38 3.02
N VAL A 118 -14.09 -8.94 1.75
CA VAL A 118 -13.96 -9.82 0.59
C VAL A 118 -12.55 -10.42 0.52
N GLY A 119 -11.51 -9.62 0.76
CA GLY A 119 -10.12 -10.08 0.80
C GLY A 119 -9.88 -11.14 1.87
N ILE A 120 -10.42 -10.94 3.08
CA ILE A 120 -10.36 -11.91 4.19
C ILE A 120 -11.10 -13.21 3.82
N ALA A 121 -12.28 -13.10 3.22
CA ALA A 121 -13.04 -14.27 2.79
C ALA A 121 -12.34 -15.05 1.66
N LEU A 122 -11.66 -14.36 0.74
CA LEU A 122 -10.82 -14.97 -0.29
C LEU A 122 -9.61 -15.67 0.33
N ALA A 123 -8.86 -14.98 1.19
CA ALA A 123 -7.67 -15.52 1.86
C ALA A 123 -7.96 -16.74 2.74
N SER A 124 -9.15 -16.81 3.34
CA SER A 124 -9.62 -17.94 4.14
C SER A 124 -10.26 -19.08 3.31
N GLY A 125 -10.35 -18.94 1.98
CA GLY A 125 -10.95 -19.94 1.09
C GLY A 125 -12.47 -20.00 1.14
N GLN A 126 -13.14 -19.04 1.79
CA GLN A 126 -14.60 -18.92 1.82
C GLN A 126 -15.16 -18.41 0.50
N LEU A 127 -14.37 -17.65 -0.26
CA LEU A 127 -14.68 -17.20 -1.62
C LEU A 127 -13.62 -17.70 -2.60
N THR A 128 -14.05 -17.98 -3.83
CA THR A 128 -13.16 -18.10 -4.98
C THR A 128 -12.80 -16.72 -5.53
N GLU A 129 -11.68 -16.62 -6.27
CA GLU A 129 -11.28 -15.37 -6.95
C GLU A 129 -12.40 -14.79 -7.81
N ARG A 130 -13.08 -15.66 -8.59
CA ARG A 130 -14.22 -15.24 -9.42
C ARG A 130 -15.37 -14.69 -8.60
N GLN A 131 -15.68 -15.27 -7.44
CA GLN A 131 -16.73 -14.75 -6.57
C GLN A 131 -16.34 -13.41 -5.93
N ALA A 132 -15.08 -13.27 -5.53
CA ALA A 132 -14.55 -12.03 -4.96
C ALA A 132 -14.62 -10.87 -5.97
N LEU A 133 -14.24 -11.11 -7.24
CA LEU A 133 -14.24 -10.10 -8.30
C LEU A 133 -15.61 -9.45 -8.54
N PHE A 134 -16.70 -10.21 -8.40
CA PHE A 134 -18.08 -9.74 -8.63
C PHE A 134 -18.87 -9.55 -7.32
N HIS A 135 -18.19 -9.55 -6.16
CA HIS A 135 -18.86 -9.42 -4.87
C HIS A 135 -19.38 -7.99 -4.65
N SER A 136 -20.63 -7.84 -4.20
CA SER A 136 -21.27 -6.53 -4.00
C SER A 136 -20.55 -5.62 -3.00
N LYS A 137 -19.83 -6.22 -2.05
CA LYS A 137 -19.02 -5.53 -1.02
C LYS A 137 -17.54 -5.41 -1.37
N ARG A 138 -17.14 -5.60 -2.64
CA ARG A 138 -15.73 -5.54 -3.06
C ARG A 138 -15.06 -4.19 -2.73
N HIS A 139 -15.83 -3.10 -2.78
CA HIS A 139 -15.36 -1.72 -2.51
C HIS A 139 -15.18 -1.39 -1.02
N LEU A 140 -15.47 -2.31 -0.09
CA LEU A 140 -15.35 -2.03 1.34
C LEU A 140 -13.93 -2.26 1.82
N LEU A 141 -13.34 -1.26 2.44
CA LEU A 141 -12.05 -1.38 3.13
C LEU A 141 -12.24 -1.65 4.63
N SER A 142 -11.31 -2.41 5.19
CA SER A 142 -11.18 -2.65 6.64
C SER A 142 -9.96 -1.97 7.25
N ASN A 143 -9.07 -1.43 6.41
CA ASN A 143 -7.85 -0.74 6.82
C ASN A 143 -7.53 0.40 5.85
N MET A 144 -7.05 1.53 6.37
CA MET A 144 -6.61 2.66 5.57
C MET A 144 -5.78 3.62 6.43
N VAL A 145 -4.93 4.41 5.80
CA VAL A 145 -4.28 5.56 6.41
C VAL A 145 -5.29 6.71 6.47
N GLY A 146 -5.28 7.47 7.56
CA GLY A 146 -6.32 8.44 7.94
C GLY A 146 -7.36 7.86 8.91
N ASP A 147 -7.19 6.62 9.38
CA ASP A 147 -8.09 5.95 10.32
C ASP A 147 -7.42 5.69 11.68
N ALA A 148 -8.19 5.83 12.77
CA ALA A 148 -7.69 5.61 14.13
C ALA A 148 -7.32 4.14 14.40
N GLY A 149 -7.90 3.22 13.64
CA GLY A 149 -7.63 1.78 13.67
C GLY A 149 -6.57 1.31 12.68
N LEU A 150 -5.81 2.21 12.04
CA LEU A 150 -4.73 1.83 11.12
C LEU A 150 -3.79 0.79 11.74
N TRP A 151 -3.56 -0.31 11.02
CA TRP A 151 -2.41 -1.19 11.23
C TRP A 151 -1.60 -1.29 9.94
N VAL A 152 -0.28 -1.18 10.02
CA VAL A 152 0.58 -1.36 8.84
C VAL A 152 1.03 -2.81 8.81
N GLU A 153 0.60 -3.57 7.80
CA GLU A 153 1.05 -4.95 7.64
C GLU A 153 2.41 -4.98 6.92
N GLN A 154 3.44 -5.42 7.66
CA GLN A 154 4.79 -5.62 7.17
C GLN A 154 5.02 -7.10 6.81
N SER A 155 5.55 -7.37 5.61
CA SER A 155 5.96 -8.72 5.24
C SER A 155 7.27 -9.13 5.92
N ALA A 156 7.53 -10.44 6.00
CA ALA A 156 8.90 -10.91 6.17
C ALA A 156 9.80 -10.37 5.03
N SER A 157 11.09 -10.20 5.33
CA SER A 157 12.08 -9.90 4.29
C SER A 157 12.20 -11.07 3.32
N ILE A 158 12.12 -10.77 2.02
CA ILE A 158 12.34 -11.76 0.96
C ILE A 158 13.59 -11.39 0.16
N ALA A 159 14.39 -12.40 -0.19
CA ALA A 159 15.49 -12.18 -1.13
C ALA A 159 14.95 -11.82 -2.51
N LEU A 160 15.54 -10.85 -3.20
CA LEU A 160 15.17 -10.39 -4.53
C LEU A 160 16.30 -10.73 -5.53
N SER A 161 15.95 -11.40 -6.62
CA SER A 161 16.88 -11.76 -7.70
C SER A 161 16.71 -10.82 -8.89
N ALA A 162 17.76 -10.63 -9.68
CA ALA A 162 17.74 -9.74 -10.86
C ALA A 162 16.70 -10.11 -11.94
N SER A 163 16.15 -11.32 -11.90
CA SER A 163 15.10 -11.81 -12.80
C SER A 163 13.70 -11.72 -12.23
N ASP A 164 13.54 -11.23 -11.01
CA ASP A 164 12.25 -11.11 -10.37
C ASP A 164 11.53 -9.86 -10.89
N THR A 165 10.21 -9.97 -11.06
CA THR A 165 9.34 -8.85 -11.39
C THR A 165 8.64 -8.38 -10.13
N VAL A 166 8.76 -7.09 -9.83
CA VAL A 166 8.10 -6.43 -8.72
C VAL A 166 6.96 -5.58 -9.27
N VAL A 167 5.75 -5.75 -8.75
CA VAL A 167 4.56 -4.99 -9.11
C VAL A 167 4.00 -4.37 -7.84
N VAL A 168 3.71 -3.07 -7.90
CA VAL A 168 2.95 -2.32 -6.91
C VAL A 168 1.87 -1.54 -7.65
N ALA A 169 0.62 -1.62 -7.21
CA ALA A 169 -0.50 -1.01 -7.91
C ALA A 169 -1.71 -0.77 -6.99
N SER A 170 -2.53 0.22 -7.35
CA SER A 170 -3.85 0.46 -6.77
C SER A 170 -4.86 -0.60 -7.22
N ASP A 171 -6.06 -0.59 -6.65
CA ASP A 171 -7.11 -1.57 -6.93
C ASP A 171 -7.58 -1.53 -8.40
N GLY A 172 -7.39 -0.41 -9.09
CA GLY A 172 -7.79 -0.20 -10.49
C GLY A 172 -7.07 -1.09 -11.51
N LEU A 173 -5.95 -1.73 -11.13
CA LEU A 173 -5.27 -2.72 -11.98
C LEU A 173 -5.87 -4.13 -11.85
N TRP A 174 -6.45 -4.47 -10.70
CA TRP A 174 -6.74 -5.87 -10.30
C TRP A 174 -8.22 -6.25 -10.39
#